data_AF-A0A1W9XBM9-F1
#
_entry.id   AF-A0A1W9XBM9-F1
#
_cell.length_a   1.000
_cell.length_b   1.000
_cell.length_c   1.000
_cell.angle_alpha   90.00
_cell.angle_beta   90.00
_cell.angle_gamma   90.00
#
_symmetry.space_group_name_H-M   'P 1'
#
loop_
_entity.id
_entity.type
_entity.pdbx_description
1 polymer ?
#
loop_
_entity_poly.entity_id
_entity_poly.type
_entity_poly.pdbx_seq_one_letter_code
_entity_poly.pdbx_strand_id
1 'polypeptide(L)'
;MKLIYPVTDTIETYYGERIGCNLGFYYTDGFNEAFEQGKMIRDDCKEGHYLITKLIKKRYKAVIADTLEWKYRMEERGYDISKFEESYTFSHINNLRIRRHISKKHLIDSLNKALGSMKSDKTIDKIVKKFVKN
;
A
#
# COMPACT_ATOMS: atom_id res chain seq x y z
N MET A 1 2.14 -3.69 0.74
CA MET A 1 2.45 -2.28 1.05
C MET A 1 3.96 -2.09 1.15
N LYS A 2 4.51 -1.19 0.34
CA LYS A 2 5.91 -0.96 0.03
C LYS A 2 6.17 0.54 -0.26
N LEU A 3 7.38 1.01 0.03
CA LEU A 3 7.84 2.39 -0.23
C LEU A 3 8.64 2.46 -1.53
N ILE A 4 8.60 3.59 -2.27
CA ILE A 4 9.17 3.67 -3.62
C ILE A 4 10.12 4.90 -3.92
N TYR A 5 11.42 4.94 -3.48
CA TYR A 5 12.76 5.20 -4.20
C TYR A 5 13.94 5.49 -3.20
N PRO A 6 15.27 5.33 -3.50
CA PRO A 6 16.21 4.16 -3.50
C PRO A 6 16.54 3.42 -2.21
N VAL A 7 17.05 2.19 -2.39
CA VAL A 7 18.06 1.39 -1.65
C VAL A 7 18.03 1.44 -0.12
N THR A 8 17.91 0.25 0.48
CA THR A 8 17.85 -0.06 1.93
C THR A 8 18.62 0.91 2.80
N ASP A 9 17.84 1.77 3.40
CA ASP A 9 18.24 2.79 4.32
C ASP A 9 17.20 2.64 5.43
N THR A 10 17.67 2.31 6.62
CA THR A 10 16.82 1.94 7.76
C THR A 10 15.77 3.04 8.03
N ILE A 11 14.79 2.78 8.89
CA ILE A 11 13.74 3.76 9.21
C ILE A 11 14.31 5.16 9.53
N GLU A 12 15.51 5.21 10.11
CA GLU A 12 16.28 6.42 10.42
C GLU A 12 16.49 7.35 9.22
N THR A 13 16.57 6.82 8.00
CA THR A 13 16.77 7.63 6.78
C THR A 13 15.59 8.54 6.48
N TYR A 14 14.42 8.19 6.99
CA TYR A 14 13.21 8.98 6.82
C TYR A 14 12.98 9.95 7.98
N TYR A 15 13.86 9.99 8.99
CA TYR A 15 13.71 10.92 10.11
C TYR A 15 13.85 12.39 9.66
N GLY A 16 12.97 13.24 10.18
CA GLY A 16 12.81 14.64 9.79
C GLY A 16 12.04 14.84 8.47
N GLU A 17 11.82 13.78 7.70
CA GLU A 17 11.22 13.87 6.37
C GLU A 17 9.69 13.79 6.41
N ARG A 18 9.06 14.30 5.35
CA ARG A 18 7.62 14.18 5.13
C ARG A 18 7.31 12.95 4.29
N ILE A 19 6.50 12.06 4.87
CA ILE A 19 6.13 10.77 4.28
C ILE A 19 4.63 10.78 3.97
N GLY A 20 4.30 10.50 2.71
CA GLY A 20 2.93 10.39 2.26
C GLY A 20 2.31 9.04 2.65
N CYS A 21 1.17 9.08 3.31
CA CYS A 21 0.49 7.92 3.86
C CYS A 21 -0.97 7.83 3.38
N ASN A 22 -1.51 6.62 3.33
CA ASN A 22 -2.93 6.40 3.16
C ASN A 22 -3.64 6.64 4.50
N LEU A 23 -4.69 7.46 4.47
CA LEU A 23 -5.46 7.77 5.68
C LEU A 23 -5.98 6.49 6.36
N GLY A 24 -5.79 6.39 7.68
CA GLY A 24 -6.33 5.30 8.50
C GLY A 24 -5.50 4.01 8.50
N PHE A 25 -4.33 4.01 7.85
CA PHE A 25 -3.41 2.87 7.90
C PHE A 25 -2.49 2.94 9.13
N TYR A 26 -2.15 1.75 9.64
CA TYR A 26 -1.11 1.53 10.64
C TYR A 26 0.13 0.96 9.94
N TYR A 27 1.30 1.51 10.26
CA TYR A 27 2.57 1.17 9.62
C TYR A 27 3.49 0.50 10.65
N THR A 28 3.88 -0.75 10.37
CA THR A 28 4.72 -1.55 11.29
C THR A 28 6.19 -1.14 11.22
N ASP A 29 7.06 -1.93 11.84
CA ASP A 29 8.52 -1.79 11.76
C ASP A 29 9.04 -0.45 12.32
N GLY A 30 8.36 0.10 13.33
CA GLY A 30 8.74 1.35 13.99
C GLY A 30 8.20 2.62 13.33
N PHE A 31 7.55 2.52 12.15
CA PHE A 31 7.08 3.71 11.43
C PHE A 31 5.99 4.45 12.20
N ASN A 32 5.01 3.74 12.75
CA ASN A 32 3.95 4.38 13.52
C ASN A 32 4.51 5.04 14.79
N GLU A 33 5.42 4.37 15.50
CA GLU A 33 6.08 4.90 16.69
C GLU A 33 6.92 6.14 16.36
N ALA A 34 7.63 6.14 15.22
CA ALA A 34 8.40 7.29 14.77
C ALA A 34 7.52 8.48 14.35
N PHE A 35 6.33 8.24 13.77
CA PHE A 35 5.34 9.29 13.53
C PHE A 35 4.81 9.87 14.85
N GLU A 36 4.46 9.02 15.81
CA GLU A 36 3.94 9.43 17.13
C GLU A 36 4.97 10.21 17.95
N GLN A 37 6.25 9.84 17.84
CA GLN A 37 7.36 10.53 18.50
C GLN A 37 7.83 11.80 17.76
N GLY A 38 7.20 12.15 16.63
CA GLY A 38 7.60 13.31 15.82
C GLY A 38 8.97 13.17 15.14
N LYS A 39 9.53 11.95 15.08
CA LYS A 39 10.76 11.65 14.34
C LYS A 39 10.53 11.71 12.84
N MET A 40 9.30 11.53 12.37
CA MET A 40 8.90 11.68 10.97
C MET A 40 7.60 12.47 10.86
N ILE A 41 7.39 13.14 9.73
CA ILE A 41 6.16 13.89 9.47
C ILE A 41 5.22 13.04 8.63
N ARG A 42 4.13 12.56 9.26
CA ARG A 42 3.03 11.85 8.58
C ARG A 42 2.13 12.84 7.84
N ASP A 43 1.90 12.61 6.56
CA ASP A 43 0.92 13.35 5.76
C ASP A 43 -0.08 12.39 5.11
N ASP A 44 -1.24 12.25 5.74
CA ASP A 44 -2.30 11.35 5.29
C ASP A 44 -3.10 11.95 4.12
N CYS A 45 -3.20 11.19 3.04
CA CYS A 45 -4.09 11.48 1.91
C CYS A 45 -5.26 10.50 1.90
N LYS A 46 -6.47 11.02 1.67
CA LYS A 46 -7.68 10.20 1.44
C LYS A 46 -7.66 9.50 0.08
N GLU A 47 -7.02 10.12 -0.90
CA GLU A 47 -7.00 9.61 -2.27
C GLU A 47 -5.55 9.38 -2.72
N GLY A 48 -5.25 8.15 -3.15
CA GLY A 48 -3.89 7.77 -3.54
C GLY A 48 -3.32 8.58 -4.71
N HIS A 49 -4.17 9.24 -5.52
CA HIS A 49 -3.69 10.10 -6.60
C HIS A 49 -2.97 11.37 -6.09
N TYR A 50 -3.37 11.87 -4.92
CA TYR A 50 -2.67 13.00 -4.29
C TYR A 50 -1.29 12.58 -3.78
N LEU A 51 -1.13 11.32 -3.34
CA LEU A 51 0.16 10.80 -2.92
C LEU A 51 1.18 10.84 -4.06
N ILE A 52 0.79 10.33 -5.23
CA ILE A 52 1.62 10.35 -6.45
C ILE A 52 1.98 11.79 -6.84
N THR A 53 0.98 12.67 -6.90
CA THR A 53 1.18 14.06 -7.33
C THR A 53 2.13 14.81 -6.39
N LYS A 54 1.98 14.63 -5.08
CA LYS A 54 2.84 15.27 -4.08
C LYS A 54 4.26 14.68 -4.09
N LEU A 55 4.41 13.38 -4.34
CA LEU A 55 5.73 12.76 -4.52
C LEU A 55 6.46 13.31 -5.75
N ILE A 56 5.79 13.36 -6.91
CA ILE A 56 6.34 13.94 -8.15
C ILE A 56 6.76 15.40 -7.95
N LYS A 57 5.94 16.17 -7.22
CA LYS A 57 6.23 17.58 -6.89
C LYS A 57 7.28 17.74 -5.77
N LYS A 58 7.94 16.66 -5.36
CA LYS A 58 8.96 16.64 -4.29
C LYS A 58 8.47 17.23 -2.97
N ARG A 59 7.15 17.14 -2.70
CA ARG A 59 6.55 17.54 -1.42
C ARG A 59 6.66 16.44 -0.37
N TYR A 60 6.90 15.21 -0.82
CA TYR A 60 7.21 14.07 0.02
C TYR A 60 8.60 13.56 -0.33
N LYS A 61 9.31 13.07 0.69
CA LYS A 61 10.51 12.28 0.49
C LYS A 61 10.15 10.92 -0.08
N ALA A 62 9.10 10.30 0.46
CA ALA A 62 8.63 8.98 0.05
C ALA A 62 7.12 8.82 0.31
N VAL A 63 6.52 7.78 -0.28
CA VAL A 63 5.13 7.38 -0.06
C VAL A 63 5.07 5.91 0.33
N ILE A 64 4.29 5.58 1.35
CA ILE A 64 4.00 4.19 1.72
C ILE A 64 2.73 3.74 1.00
N ALA A 65 2.82 2.82 0.03
CA ALA A 65 1.69 2.38 -0.80
C ALA A 65 1.72 0.89 -1.11
N ASP A 66 0.61 0.24 -1.47
CA ASP A 66 0.73 -1.11 -2.03
C ASP A 66 1.39 -1.08 -3.43
N THR A 67 2.34 -1.98 -3.71
CA THR A 67 3.07 -1.96 -5.00
C THR A 67 2.14 -2.16 -6.18
N LEU A 68 1.14 -3.04 -6.01
CA LEU A 68 0.20 -3.35 -7.08
C LEU A 68 -0.70 -2.14 -7.35
N GLU A 69 -1.18 -1.53 -6.28
CA GLU A 69 -1.97 -0.30 -6.34
C GLU A 69 -1.15 0.85 -6.93
N TRP A 70 0.11 1.00 -6.53
CA TRP A 70 1.01 2.03 -7.05
C TRP A 70 1.20 1.88 -8.56
N LYS A 71 1.57 0.68 -9.01
CA LYS A 71 1.73 0.34 -10.43
C LYS A 71 0.49 0.73 -11.23
N TYR A 72 -0.66 0.24 -10.79
CA TYR A 72 -1.94 0.52 -11.42
C TYR A 72 -2.23 2.03 -11.51
N ARG A 73 -2.07 2.78 -10.41
CA ARG A 73 -2.37 4.22 -10.37
C ARG A 73 -1.40 5.08 -11.20
N MET A 74 -0.16 4.63 -11.33
CA MET A 74 0.86 5.27 -12.16
C MET A 74 0.57 5.07 -13.65
N GLU A 75 0.28 3.83 -14.04
CA GLU A 75 -0.12 3.47 -15.40
C GLU A 75 -1.40 4.20 -15.83
N GLU A 76 -2.43 4.20 -14.98
CA GLU A 76 -3.70 4.89 -15.23
C GLU A 76 -3.51 6.39 -15.55
N ARG A 77 -2.46 7.02 -14.99
CA ARG A 77 -2.18 8.45 -15.14
C ARG A 77 -1.09 8.75 -16.17
N GLY A 78 -0.56 7.73 -16.84
CA GLY A 78 0.52 7.90 -17.81
C GLY A 78 1.85 8.36 -17.18
N TYR A 79 2.07 8.09 -15.90
CA TYR A 79 3.34 8.35 -15.26
C TYR A 79 4.33 7.21 -15.50
N ASP A 80 5.58 7.57 -15.79
CA ASP A 80 6.67 6.62 -15.98
C ASP A 80 7.11 6.03 -14.64
N ILE A 81 6.75 4.76 -14.43
CA ILE A 81 7.08 4.05 -13.20
C ILE A 81 8.58 3.80 -13.04
N SER A 82 9.38 3.81 -14.10
CA SER A 82 10.83 3.60 -13.98
C SER A 82 11.52 4.73 -13.18
N LYS A 83 10.83 5.87 -13.06
CA LYS A 83 11.19 7.00 -12.19
C LYS A 83 10.76 6.81 -10.73
N PHE A 84 10.23 5.63 -10.38
CA PHE A 84 9.92 5.12 -9.04
C PHE A 84 10.61 3.73 -8.76
N GLU A 85 11.42 3.55 -7.69
CA GLU A 85 12.07 2.27 -7.30
C GLU A 85 11.73 1.93 -5.86
N GLU A 86 11.77 0.68 -5.42
CA GLU A 86 11.40 0.33 -4.04
C GLU A 86 12.54 0.60 -3.03
N SER A 87 12.29 1.34 -1.94
CA SER A 87 13.35 1.69 -0.96
C SER A 87 13.22 0.99 0.39
N TYR A 88 12.01 0.55 0.75
CA TYR A 88 11.76 -0.17 1.99
C TYR A 88 10.60 -1.14 1.82
N THR A 89 10.82 -2.37 2.30
CA THR A 89 9.80 -3.42 2.36
C THR A 89 9.51 -3.75 3.82
N PHE A 90 8.24 -3.61 4.19
CA PHE A 90 7.79 -3.94 5.53
C PHE A 90 7.91 -5.45 5.77
N SER A 91 8.45 -5.82 6.93
CA SER A 91 8.69 -7.20 7.36
C SER A 91 7.39 -8.01 7.45
N HIS A 92 6.28 -7.33 7.75
CA HIS A 92 4.97 -7.94 7.92
C HIS A 92 4.10 -7.69 6.68
N ILE A 93 3.95 -8.73 5.85
CA ILE A 93 3.03 -8.71 4.72
C ILE A 93 1.61 -8.94 5.25
N ASN A 94 0.79 -7.88 5.21
CA ASN A 94 -0.63 -7.99 5.51
C ASN A 94 -1.36 -8.76 4.39
N ASN A 95 -1.82 -9.96 4.69
CA ASN A 95 -2.78 -10.66 3.84
C ASN A 95 -4.09 -9.87 3.76
N LEU A 96 -4.58 -9.60 2.54
CA LEU A 96 -5.89 -9.00 2.34
C LEU A 96 -6.99 -9.91 2.89
N ARG A 97 -7.94 -9.32 3.61
CA ARG A 97 -9.05 -10.04 4.25
C ARG A 97 -10.37 -9.33 4.00
N ILE A 98 -11.42 -10.10 3.77
CA ILE A 98 -12.78 -9.56 3.78
C ILE A 98 -13.24 -9.47 5.23
N ARG A 99 -13.54 -8.24 5.67
CA ARG A 99 -14.11 -7.99 7.00
C ARG A 99 -15.62 -7.82 6.88
N ARG A 100 -16.33 -8.23 7.93
CA ARG A 100 -17.77 -8.05 8.03
C ARG A 100 -18.18 -7.66 9.44
N HIS A 101 -19.36 -7.04 9.56
CA HIS A 101 -19.93 -6.75 10.87
C HIS A 101 -20.21 -8.05 11.67
N ILE A 102 -20.08 -8.03 12.99
CA ILE A 102 -20.27 -9.24 13.81
C ILE A 102 -21.66 -9.87 13.65
N SER A 103 -22.69 -9.04 13.43
CA SER A 103 -24.09 -9.48 13.29
C SER A 103 -24.37 -10.42 12.12
N LYS A 104 -23.43 -10.59 11.18
CA LYS A 104 -23.59 -11.62 10.14
C LYS A 104 -22.41 -12.58 10.01
N LYS A 105 -21.80 -12.90 11.15
CA LYS A 105 -20.85 -14.02 11.31
C LYS A 105 -21.29 -15.31 10.62
N HIS A 106 -22.60 -15.56 10.51
CA HIS A 106 -23.17 -16.73 9.84
C HIS A 106 -22.82 -16.83 8.34
N LEU A 107 -22.37 -15.75 7.70
CA LEU A 107 -21.95 -15.78 6.28
C LEU A 107 -20.49 -16.20 6.08
N ILE A 108 -19.70 -16.35 7.14
CA ILE A 108 -18.25 -16.60 7.03
C ILE A 108 -17.96 -17.90 6.26
N ASP A 109 -18.67 -18.97 6.56
CA ASP A 109 -18.42 -20.27 5.94
C ASP A 109 -18.75 -20.27 4.44
N SER A 110 -19.88 -19.65 4.07
CA SER A 110 -20.27 -19.50 2.66
C SER A 110 -19.27 -18.63 1.89
N LEU A 111 -18.79 -17.54 2.50
CA LEU A 111 -17.76 -16.68 1.89
C LEU A 111 -16.44 -17.43 1.71
N ASN A 112 -15.99 -18.17 2.72
CA ASN A 112 -14.76 -18.94 2.64
C ASN A 112 -14.84 -20.04 1.56
N LYS A 113 -16.00 -20.71 1.45
CA LYS A 113 -16.24 -21.71 0.39
C LYS A 113 -16.16 -21.07 -1.00
N ALA A 114 -16.83 -19.93 -1.19
CA ALA A 114 -16.79 -19.21 -2.47
C ALA A 114 -15.36 -18.76 -2.83
N LEU A 115 -14.63 -18.18 -1.88
CA LEU A 115 -13.24 -17.78 -2.08
C LEU A 115 -12.34 -18.99 -2.39
N GLY A 116 -12.57 -20.14 -1.74
CA GLY A 116 -11.87 -21.39 -2.03
C GLY A 116 -12.10 -21.85 -3.47
N SER A 117 -13.35 -21.86 -3.93
CA SER A 117 -13.70 -22.19 -5.32
C SER A 117 -13.05 -21.23 -6.31
N MET A 118 -13.12 -19.91 -6.06
CA MET A 118 -12.52 -18.89 -6.94
C MET A 118 -10.99 -18.95 -7.02
N LYS A 119 -10.33 -19.48 -5.97
CA LYS A 119 -8.89 -19.76 -6.00
C LYS A 119 -8.60 -21.02 -6.82
N SER A 120 -9.37 -22.08 -6.60
CA SER A 120 -9.20 -23.35 -7.29
C SER A 120 -9.42 -23.24 -8.81
N ASP A 121 -10.40 -22.45 -9.24
CA ASP A 121 -10.74 -22.27 -10.66
C ASP A 121 -10.00 -21.10 -11.35
N LYS A 122 -9.08 -20.45 -10.62
CA LYS A 122 -8.30 -19.28 -11.05
C LYS A 122 -9.13 -18.04 -11.41
N THR A 123 -10.37 -17.95 -10.94
CA THR A 123 -11.19 -16.74 -11.10
C THR A 123 -10.52 -15.52 -10.47
N ILE A 124 -9.91 -15.67 -9.29
CA ILE A 124 -9.17 -14.56 -8.66
C ILE A 124 -8.01 -14.10 -9.57
N ASP A 125 -7.23 -15.02 -10.13
CA ASP A 125 -6.10 -14.66 -11.00
C ASP A 125 -6.58 -13.91 -12.26
N LYS A 126 -7.70 -14.34 -12.84
CA LYS A 126 -8.31 -13.66 -14.00
C LYS A 126 -8.75 -12.24 -13.65
N ILE A 127 -9.34 -12.04 -12.46
CA ILE A 127 -9.71 -10.71 -11.97
C ILE A 127 -8.46 -9.85 -11.79
N VAL A 128 -7.42 -10.34 -11.12
CA VAL A 128 -6.19 -9.58 -10.88
C VAL A 128 -5.53 -9.18 -12.20
N LYS A 129 -5.39 -10.10 -13.16
CA LYS A 129 -4.80 -9.83 -14.48
C LYS A 129 -5.55 -8.76 -15.29
N LYS A 130 -6.84 -8.56 -15.04
CA LYS A 130 -7.61 -7.49 -15.71
C LYS A 130 -7.16 -6.10 -15.25
N PHE A 131 -6.74 -5.96 -14.00
CA PHE A 131 -6.40 -4.69 -13.39
C PHE A 131 -4.89 -4.44 -13.33
N VAL A 132 -4.08 -5.47 -13.47
CA VAL A 132 -2.63 -5.37 -13.38
C VAL A 132 -2.04 -6.08 -14.60
N LYS A 133 -1.48 -5.29 -15.50
CA LYS A 133 -0.66 -5.83 -16.58
C LYS A 133 0.70 -6.19 -15.96
N ASN A 134 1.06 -7.46 -16.02
CA ASN A 134 2.39 -7.92 -15.63
C ASN A 134 3.42 -7.54 -16.68
#